data_AF-A0A765XB31-F1
#
_entry.id   AF-A0A765XB31-F1
#
_cell.length_a   1.000
_cell.length_b   1.000
_cell.length_c   1.000
_cell.angle_alpha   90.00
_cell.angle_beta   90.00
_cell.angle_gamma   90.00
#
_symmetry.space_group_name_H-M   'P 1'
#
loop_
_entity.id
_entity.type
_entity.pdbx_description
1 polymer ?
#
loop_
_entity_poly.entity_id
_entity_poly.type
_entity_poly.pdbx_seq_one_letter_code
_entity_poly.pdbx_strand_id
1 'polypeptide(L)'
;MNKIDYQALREAAEKATCGEWSLEYGKGRFDGDDALIHREVAGYIPICRIEGAHPESGFDEDFQMEQQANAEFIAAANPATVLAL
;
A
#
# COMPACT_ATOMS: atom_id res chain seq x y z
N MET A 1 -6.86 23.75 12.87
CA MET A 1 -6.06 22.57 12.47
C MET A 1 -5.97 21.66 13.68
N ASN A 2 -6.57 20.47 13.66
CA ASN A 2 -6.31 19.49 14.72
C ASN A 2 -4.85 19.03 14.63
N LYS A 3 -4.22 18.86 15.78
CA LYS A 3 -2.87 18.27 15.84
C LYS A 3 -2.96 16.79 15.49
N ILE A 4 -1.98 16.30 14.73
CA ILE A 4 -1.80 14.86 14.52
C ILE A 4 -1.54 14.22 15.88
N ASP A 5 -2.28 13.15 16.18
CA ASP A 5 -2.04 12.33 17.36
C ASP A 5 -0.92 11.33 17.06
N TYR A 6 0.31 11.73 17.34
CA TYR A 6 1.50 10.90 17.12
C TYR A 6 1.50 9.64 17.99
N GLN A 7 0.86 9.68 19.16
CA GLN A 7 0.78 8.50 20.02
C GLN A 7 -0.14 7.45 19.40
N ALA A 8 -1.30 7.87 18.89
CA ALA A 8 -2.20 6.98 18.18
C ALA A 8 -1.56 6.40 16.89
N LEU A 9 -0.82 7.20 16.13
CA LEU A 9 -0.07 6.72 14.95
C LEU A 9 0.98 5.69 15.31
N ARG A 10 1.76 5.95 16.37
CA ARG A 10 2.77 5.03 16.88
C ARG A 10 2.14 3.70 17.30
N GLU A 11 1.05 3.72 18.06
CA GLU A 11 0.34 2.51 18.51
C GLU A 11 -0.23 1.70 17.36
N ALA A 12 -0.69 2.35 16.29
CA ALA A 12 -1.15 1.66 15.09
C ALA A 12 0.02 0.99 14.35
N ALA A 13 1.16 1.68 14.21
CA ALA A 13 2.35 1.15 13.55
C ALA A 13 2.95 -0.04 14.32
N GLU A 14 3.00 0.00 15.65
CA GLU A 14 3.51 -1.12 16.47
C GLU A 14 2.65 -2.40 16.35
N LYS A 15 1.36 -2.27 15.99
CA LYS A 15 0.44 -3.41 15.81
C LYS A 15 0.38 -3.96 14.39
N ALA A 16 0.81 -3.17 13.40
CA ALA A 16 0.81 -3.55 12.00
C ALA A 16 1.97 -4.52 11.67
N THR A 17 1.98 -5.07 10.45
CA THR A 17 3.09 -5.91 9.98
C THR A 17 4.40 -5.13 10.05
N CYS A 18 5.29 -5.49 10.96
CA CYS A 18 6.48 -4.68 11.24
C CYS A 18 7.42 -4.55 10.03
N GLY A 19 8.29 -3.52 10.04
CA GLY A 19 9.32 -3.31 9.03
C GLY A 19 8.84 -2.54 7.80
N GLU A 20 9.70 -2.49 6.79
CA GLU A 20 9.40 -1.88 5.49
C GLU A 20 8.45 -2.74 4.67
N TRP A 21 7.62 -2.08 3.88
CA TRP A 21 6.70 -2.72 2.95
C TRP A 21 7.15 -2.46 1.51
N SER A 22 7.06 -3.49 0.69
CA SER A 22 7.38 -3.49 -0.73
C SER A 22 6.09 -3.32 -1.54
N LEU A 23 6.24 -2.70 -2.70
CA LEU A 23 5.18 -2.53 -3.70
C LEU A 23 5.58 -3.28 -4.96
N GLU A 24 4.74 -4.19 -5.41
CA GLU A 24 4.83 -4.87 -6.70
C GLU A 24 3.56 -4.62 -7.50
N TYR A 25 3.69 -4.40 -8.81
CA TYR A 25 2.54 -4.37 -9.72
C TYR A 25 2.31 -5.76 -10.29
N GLY A 26 1.05 -6.17 -10.36
CA GLY A 26 0.67 -7.46 -10.93
C GLY A 26 1.10 -7.56 -12.39
N LYS A 27 1.29 -8.79 -12.87
CA LYS A 27 1.85 -9.08 -14.20
C LYS A 27 0.97 -10.00 -15.03
N GLY A 28 -0.15 -10.46 -14.47
CA GLY A 28 -1.07 -11.38 -15.12
C GLY A 28 -2.18 -10.67 -15.88
N ARG A 29 -2.93 -11.46 -16.65
CA ARG A 29 -4.07 -10.96 -17.43
C ARG A 29 -5.21 -10.43 -16.55
N PHE A 30 -5.31 -10.85 -15.30
CA PHE A 30 -6.43 -10.52 -14.41
C PHE A 30 -6.04 -9.55 -13.29
N ASP A 31 -4.75 -9.42 -13.00
CA ASP A 31 -4.20 -8.60 -11.91
C ASP A 31 -3.14 -7.60 -12.42
N GLY A 32 -2.96 -7.49 -13.74
CA GLY A 32 -1.89 -6.73 -14.39
C GLY A 32 -1.85 -5.24 -14.03
N ASP A 33 -2.98 -4.70 -13.57
CA ASP A 33 -3.08 -3.30 -13.18
C ASP A 33 -2.99 -3.11 -11.66
N ASP A 34 -3.10 -4.19 -10.88
CA ASP A 34 -3.16 -4.09 -9.43
C ASP A 34 -1.81 -3.77 -8.81
N ALA A 35 -1.87 -3.03 -7.71
CA ALA A 35 -0.75 -2.82 -6.83
C ALA A 35 -0.84 -3.74 -5.61
N LEU A 36 0.19 -4.55 -5.41
CA LEU A 36 0.35 -5.47 -4.30
C LEU A 36 1.36 -4.90 -3.31
N ILE A 37 0.89 -4.63 -2.10
CA ILE A 37 1.76 -4.25 -0.98
C ILE A 37 2.03 -5.51 -0.17
N HIS A 38 3.31 -5.79 0.07
CA HIS A 38 3.76 -6.99 0.74
C HIS A 38 5.00 -6.73 1.59
N ARG A 39 5.41 -7.75 2.34
CA ARG A 39 6.71 -7.78 3.01
C ARG A 39 7.43 -9.06 2.66
N GLU A 40 8.69 -8.94 2.25
CA GLU A 40 9.56 -10.07 1.96
C GLU A 40 10.42 -10.45 3.17
N VAL A 41 9.85 -11.20 4.11
CA VAL A 41 10.61 -11.79 5.23
C VAL A 41 10.21 -13.25 5.38
N ALA A 42 11.17 -14.15 5.14
CA ALA A 42 10.96 -15.59 5.12
C ALA A 42 9.89 -16.07 4.11
N GLY A 43 9.69 -15.32 3.03
CA GLY A 43 8.68 -15.56 2.01
C GLY A 43 7.86 -14.29 1.73
N TYR A 44 6.74 -14.46 1.05
CA TYR A 44 5.82 -13.38 0.68
C TYR A 44 4.70 -13.26 1.72
N ILE A 45 4.64 -12.12 2.42
CA ILE A 45 3.54 -11.79 3.32
C ILE A 45 2.66 -10.74 2.64
N PRO A 46 1.43 -11.08 2.19
CA PRO A 46 0.51 -10.10 1.63
C PRO A 46 0.03 -9.13 2.71
N ILE A 47 0.00 -7.84 2.38
CA ILE A 47 -0.51 -6.78 3.28
C ILE A 47 -1.76 -6.16 2.69
N CYS A 48 -1.73 -5.76 1.42
CA CYS A 48 -2.84 -5.11 0.74
C CYS A 48 -2.79 -5.39 -0.76
N ARG A 49 -3.97 -5.43 -1.40
CA ARG A 49 -4.14 -5.35 -2.85
C ARG A 49 -4.97 -4.10 -3.14
N ILE A 50 -4.49 -3.29 -4.06
CA ILE A 50 -5.17 -2.10 -4.54
C ILE A 50 -5.53 -2.37 -5.99
N GLU A 51 -6.83 -2.43 -6.25
CA GLU A 51 -7.35 -2.77 -7.58
C GLU A 51 -6.99 -1.66 -8.59
N GLY A 52 -6.38 -2.05 -9.69
CA GLY A 52 -5.79 -1.14 -10.67
C GLY A 52 -6.72 -0.60 -11.76
N ALA A 53 -8.02 -0.88 -11.67
CA ALA A 53 -8.98 -0.60 -12.74
C ALA A 53 -8.63 -1.28 -14.07
N HIS A 54 -8.71 -2.61 -14.09
CA HIS A 54 -8.55 -3.40 -15.31
C HIS A 54 -9.37 -2.83 -16.48
N PRO A 55 -8.91 -2.86 -17.75
CA PRO A 55 -9.62 -2.25 -18.90
C PRO A 55 -11.11 -2.58 -19.05
N GLU A 56 -11.56 -3.70 -18.48
CA GLU A 56 -12.97 -4.13 -18.47
C GLU A 56 -13.81 -3.52 -17.32
N SER A 57 -13.20 -2.81 -16.38
CA SER A 57 -13.87 -2.21 -15.22
C SER A 57 -14.66 -0.95 -15.57
N GLY A 58 -14.39 -0.33 -16.73
CA GLY A 58 -15.03 0.92 -17.17
C GLY A 58 -14.53 2.17 -16.43
N PHE A 59 -13.41 2.07 -15.71
CA PHE A 59 -12.73 3.22 -15.10
C PHE A 59 -11.75 3.85 -16.12
N ASP A 60 -11.42 5.12 -15.92
CA ASP A 60 -10.52 5.89 -16.78
C ASP A 60 -9.06 5.89 -16.26
N GLU A 61 -8.17 6.49 -17.05
CA GLU A 61 -6.74 6.59 -16.74
C GLU A 61 -6.49 7.39 -15.44
N ASP A 62 -7.31 8.42 -15.16
CA ASP A 62 -7.20 9.22 -13.94
C ASP A 62 -7.42 8.34 -12.69
N PHE A 63 -8.44 7.49 -12.71
CA PHE A 63 -8.67 6.54 -11.63
C PHE A 63 -7.49 5.56 -11.46
N GLN A 64 -6.93 5.04 -12.55
CA GLN A 64 -5.77 4.14 -12.47
C GLN A 64 -4.57 4.84 -11.81
N MET A 65 -4.29 6.09 -12.19
CA MET A 65 -3.22 6.88 -11.60
C MET A 65 -3.44 7.13 -10.09
N GLU A 66 -4.67 7.43 -9.67
CA GLU A 66 -5.00 7.58 -8.25
C GLU A 66 -4.75 6.30 -7.46
N GLN A 67 -5.09 5.14 -8.03
CA GLN A 67 -4.86 3.84 -7.38
C GLN A 67 -3.37 3.53 -7.22
N GLN A 68 -2.55 3.85 -8.21
CA GLN A 68 -1.08 3.71 -8.11
C GLN A 68 -0.51 4.65 -7.04
N ALA A 69 -0.94 5.92 -7.03
CA ALA A 69 -0.51 6.88 -6.02
C ALA A 69 -0.91 6.47 -4.59
N ASN A 70 -2.12 5.91 -4.43
CA ASN A 70 -2.58 5.35 -3.16
C ASN A 70 -1.68 4.20 -2.69
N ALA A 71 -1.25 3.34 -3.60
CA ALA A 71 -0.36 2.23 -3.29
C ALA A 71 1.03 2.70 -2.84
N GLU A 72 1.61 3.65 -3.56
CA GLU A 72 2.88 4.27 -3.21
C GLU A 72 2.82 4.93 -1.84
N PHE A 73 1.75 5.70 -1.57
CA PHE A 73 1.55 6.35 -0.28
C PHE A 73 1.47 5.34 0.87
N ILE A 74 0.67 4.29 0.73
CA ILE A 74 0.47 3.28 1.78
C ILE A 74 1.77 2.49 2.02
N ALA A 75 2.48 2.10 0.96
CA ALA A 75 3.75 1.38 1.08
C ALA A 75 4.84 2.25 1.74
N ALA A 76 4.90 3.55 1.39
CA ALA A 76 5.82 4.49 2.00
C ALA A 76 5.50 4.75 3.48
N ALA A 77 4.21 4.79 3.84
CA ALA A 77 3.71 4.96 5.21
C ALA A 77 3.73 3.65 6.04
N ASN A 78 4.62 2.71 5.72
CA ASN A 78 4.79 1.49 6.48
C ASN A 78 5.23 1.74 7.94
N PRO A 79 5.13 0.74 8.84
CA PRO A 79 5.47 0.89 10.24
C PRO A 79 6.90 1.34 10.52
N ALA A 80 7.90 0.94 9.71
CA ALA A 80 9.26 1.43 9.91
C ALA A 80 9.35 2.94 9.69
N THR A 81 8.70 3.46 8.65
CA THR A 81 8.63 4.90 8.38
C THR A 81 7.87 5.63 9.48
N VAL A 82 6.67 5.16 9.85
CA VAL A 82 5.81 5.85 10.83
C VAL A 82 6.45 5.88 12.22
N LEU A 83 7.15 4.83 12.63
CA LEU A 83 7.82 4.78 13.94
C LEU A 83 9.08 5.67 14.01
N ALA A 84 9.54 6.18 12.87
CA ALA A 84 10.67 7.11 12.77
C ALA A 84 10.24 8.60 12.75
N LEU A 85 8.93 8.89 12.71
CA LEU A 85 8.36 10.25 12.84
C LEU A 85 8.39 10.75 14.29
#